data_AF-A0AAV1TG00-F1
#
_entry.id   AF-A0AAV1TG00-F1
#
_cell.length_a   1.000
_cell.length_b   1.000
_cell.length_c   1.000
_cell.angle_alpha   90.00
_cell.angle_beta   90.00
_cell.angle_gamma   90.00
#
_symmetry.space_group_name_H-M   'P 1'
#
loop_
_entity.id
_entity.type
_entity.pdbx_description
1 polymer ?
#
loop_
_entity_poly.entity_id
_entity_poly.type
_entity_poly.pdbx_seq_one_letter_code
_entity_poly.pdbx_strand_id
1 'polypeptide(L)'
;MEVEEEERRSPHNRGEACVPEGFFDRVTQGLRNDLEHERNRRLQMADTVLKHRAEFFFAQPENERALTSLRDELRVARGIVDRSRADITALQTLVDSHHREHKALCEMLERKGVLHRKKQRTDGTA
;
A
#
# COMPACT_ATOMS: atom_id res chain seq x y z
N MET A 1 0.36 68.23 82.58
CA MET A 1 0.39 66.79 82.31
C MET A 1 -0.63 66.57 81.22
N GLU A 2 -0.20 66.71 79.98
CA GLU A 2 -0.97 66.44 78.78
C GLU A 2 -0.12 65.45 77.99
N VAL A 3 -0.70 64.28 77.77
CA VAL A 3 -0.08 63.17 77.04
C VAL A 3 -0.60 63.31 75.62
N GLU A 4 0.24 63.72 74.67
CA GLU A 4 -0.08 63.62 73.26
C GLU A 4 0.50 62.32 72.69
N GLU A 5 -0.40 61.59 72.05
CA GLU A 5 -0.26 60.24 71.58
C GLU A 5 0.70 60.10 70.39
N GLU A 6 1.27 58.91 70.37
CA GLU A 6 2.14 58.29 69.38
C GLU A 6 1.42 58.07 68.03
N GLU A 7 1.90 58.65 66.93
CA GLU A 7 1.52 58.22 65.58
C GLU A 7 2.71 57.56 64.86
N ARG A 8 2.84 56.24 65.06
CA ARG A 8 3.69 55.38 64.25
C ARG A 8 3.10 55.24 62.85
N ARG A 9 3.67 55.93 61.86
CA ARG A 9 3.40 55.65 60.44
C ARG A 9 3.91 54.26 60.06
N SER A 10 2.97 53.32 59.90
CA SER A 10 3.21 51.99 59.35
C SER A 10 3.35 52.08 57.82
N PRO A 11 4.38 51.49 57.18
CA PRO A 11 4.53 51.48 55.73
C PRO A 11 3.66 50.36 55.15
N HIS A 12 2.34 50.52 55.21
CA HIS A 12 1.41 49.58 54.57
C HIS A 12 0.93 50.11 53.21
N ASN A 13 1.88 50.50 52.36
CA ASN A 13 1.63 50.71 50.93
C ASN A 13 2.25 49.54 50.16
N ARG A 14 1.67 48.34 50.30
CA ARG A 14 1.74 47.35 49.23
C ARG A 14 0.74 47.82 48.19
N GLY A 15 1.22 48.41 47.10
CA GLY A 15 0.38 48.86 46.00
C GLY A 15 -0.54 47.72 45.56
N GLU A 16 -1.83 47.87 45.81
CA GLU A 16 -2.86 47.07 45.17
C GLU A 16 -2.74 47.32 43.66
N ALA A 17 -2.42 46.27 42.91
CA ALA A 17 -2.41 46.34 41.46
C ALA A 17 -3.84 46.65 40.99
N CYS A 18 -4.08 47.90 40.58
CA CYS A 18 -5.35 48.31 40.01
C CYS A 18 -5.49 47.64 38.63
N VAL A 19 -6.46 46.74 38.50
CA VAL A 19 -6.77 46.09 37.22
C VAL A 19 -7.29 47.17 36.26
N PRO A 20 -6.69 47.34 35.06
CA PRO A 20 -7.12 48.37 34.13
C PRO A 20 -8.60 48.22 33.76
N GLU A 21 -9.30 49.34 33.68
CA GLU A 21 -10.69 49.38 33.24
C GLU A 21 -10.84 48.70 31.86
N GLY A 22 -11.87 47.87 31.70
CA GLY A 22 -12.08 47.05 30.50
C GLY A 22 -11.10 45.89 30.29
N PHE A 23 -10.26 45.53 31.28
CA PHE A 23 -9.43 44.31 31.22
C PHE A 23 -10.28 43.06 31.00
N PHE A 24 -11.35 42.90 31.80
CA PHE A 24 -12.24 41.75 31.69
C PHE A 24 -12.99 41.71 30.36
N ASP A 25 -13.37 42.86 29.80
CA ASP A 25 -14.03 42.94 28.50
C ASP A 25 -13.10 42.48 27.37
N ARG A 26 -11.83 42.90 27.41
CA ARG A 26 -10.80 42.46 26.45
C ARG A 26 -10.52 40.98 26.54
N VAL A 27 -10.37 40.45 27.75
CA VAL A 27 -10.16 39.02 27.99
C VAL A 27 -11.38 38.22 27.50
N THR A 28 -12.59 38.69 27.80
CA THR A 28 -13.84 38.04 27.37
C THR A 28 -13.98 38.06 25.85
N GLN A 29 -13.65 39.17 25.20
CA GLN A 29 -13.68 39.27 23.74
C GLN A 29 -12.64 38.36 23.09
N GLY A 30 -11.43 38.29 23.64
CA GLY A 30 -10.37 37.37 23.18
C GLY A 30 -10.83 35.92 23.23
N LEU A 31 -11.37 35.49 24.37
CA LEU A 31 -11.91 34.13 24.54
C LEU A 31 -13.06 33.83 23.57
N ARG A 32 -13.95 34.80 23.30
CA ARG A 32 -15.03 34.62 22.30
C ARG A 32 -14.45 34.40 20.91
N ASN A 33 -13.47 35.19 20.50
CA ASN A 33 -12.83 35.06 19.20
C ASN A 33 -12.11 33.71 19.07
N ASP A 34 -11.39 33.28 20.11
CA ASP A 34 -10.67 32.00 20.12
C ASP A 34 -11.63 30.81 20.02
N LEU A 35 -12.76 30.86 20.75
CA LEU A 35 -13.80 29.84 20.68
C LEU A 35 -14.46 29.79 19.30
N GLU A 36 -14.73 30.95 18.69
CA GLU A 36 -15.30 31.01 17.35
C GLU A 36 -14.32 30.48 16.30
N HIS A 37 -13.04 30.83 16.41
CA HIS A 37 -11.98 30.31 15.55
C HIS A 37 -11.86 28.79 15.65
N GLU A 38 -11.80 28.25 16.86
CA GLU A 38 -11.70 26.81 17.09
C GLU A 38 -12.97 26.07 16.63
N ARG A 39 -14.16 26.66 16.84
CA ARG A 39 -15.42 26.13 16.29
C ARG A 39 -15.36 26.03 14.77
N ASN A 40 -14.94 27.10 14.10
CA ASN A 40 -14.86 27.12 12.64
C ASN A 40 -13.83 26.13 12.11
N ARG A 41 -12.66 26.02 12.77
CA ARG A 41 -11.65 25.01 12.46
C ARG A 41 -12.20 23.59 12.58
N ARG A 42 -12.92 23.28 13.66
CA ARG A 42 -13.53 21.95 13.85
C ARG A 42 -14.58 21.62 12.82
N LEU A 43 -15.40 22.59 12.41
CA LEU A 43 -16.39 22.40 11.36
C LEU A 43 -15.72 22.08 10.01
N GLN A 44 -14.69 22.84 9.63
CA GLN A 44 -13.93 22.57 8.40
C GLN A 44 -13.28 21.18 8.41
N MET A 45 -12.72 20.77 9.56
CA MET A 45 -12.17 19.43 9.72
C MET A 45 -13.25 18.34 9.61
N ALA A 46 -14.41 18.54 10.25
CA ALA A 46 -15.52 17.61 10.17
C ALA A 46 -16.01 17.45 8.72
N ASP A 47 -16.16 18.56 7.99
CA ASP A 47 -16.55 18.55 6.58
C ASP A 47 -15.52 17.79 5.72
N THR A 48 -14.22 18.01 5.96
CA THR A 48 -13.14 17.31 5.24
C THR A 48 -13.17 15.80 5.51
N VAL A 49 -13.36 15.39 6.77
CA VAL A 49 -13.47 13.98 7.16
C VAL A 49 -14.70 13.34 6.53
N LEU A 50 -15.85 14.02 6.52
CA LEU A 50 -17.07 13.52 5.90
C LEU A 50 -16.91 13.37 4.39
N LYS A 51 -16.26 14.32 3.73
CA LYS A 51 -15.96 14.25 2.30
C LYS A 51 -15.10 13.03 1.97
N HIS A 52 -13.98 12.84 2.67
CA HIS A 52 -13.11 11.68 2.42
C HIS A 52 -13.77 10.35 2.77
N ARG A 53 -14.59 10.32 3.82
CA ARG A 53 -15.39 9.13 4.16
C ARG A 53 -16.37 8.78 3.05
N ALA A 54 -17.05 9.79 2.47
CA ALA A 54 -17.95 9.58 1.35
C ALA A 54 -17.20 9.09 0.10
N GLU A 55 -16.10 9.75 -0.26
CA GLU A 55 -15.23 9.33 -1.37
C GLU A 55 -14.80 7.86 -1.23
N PHE A 56 -14.35 7.46 -0.03
CA PHE A 56 -13.99 6.07 0.25
C PHE A 56 -15.18 5.12 0.13
N PHE A 57 -16.33 5.47 0.71
CA PHE A 57 -17.53 4.64 0.67
C PHE A 57 -18.04 4.41 -0.76
N PHE A 58 -17.93 5.41 -1.63
CA PHE A 58 -18.32 5.27 -3.04
C PHE A 58 -17.28 4.51 -3.88
N ALA A 59 -15.98 4.69 -3.62
CA ALA A 59 -14.93 3.99 -4.35
C ALA A 59 -14.77 2.52 -3.94
N GLN A 60 -15.12 2.17 -2.70
CA GLN A 60 -14.90 0.83 -2.16
C GLN A 60 -15.59 -0.29 -2.99
N PRO A 61 -16.89 -0.20 -3.34
CA PRO A 61 -17.54 -1.24 -4.13
C PRO A 61 -16.94 -1.43 -5.53
N GLU A 62 -16.52 -0.35 -6.19
CA GLU A 62 -15.88 -0.42 -7.51
C GLU A 62 -14.53 -1.11 -7.43
N ASN A 63 -13.72 -0.78 -6.42
CA ASN A 63 -12.45 -1.44 -6.16
C ASN A 63 -12.63 -2.94 -5.85
N GLU A 64 -13.61 -3.31 -5.04
CA GLU A 64 -13.91 -4.71 -4.72
C GLU A 64 -14.35 -5.50 -5.96
N ARG A 65 -15.17 -4.90 -6.84
CA ARG A 65 -15.54 -5.49 -8.13
C ARG A 65 -14.35 -5.66 -9.04
N ALA A 66 -13.51 -4.63 -9.19
CA ALA A 66 -12.32 -4.68 -10.02
C ALA A 66 -11.33 -5.76 -9.54
N LEU A 67 -11.08 -5.84 -8.23
CA LEU A 67 -10.24 -6.88 -7.63
C LEU A 67 -10.81 -8.28 -7.84
N THR A 68 -12.14 -8.44 -7.78
CA THR A 68 -12.79 -9.72 -8.04
C THR A 68 -12.67 -10.10 -9.52
N SER A 69 -12.91 -9.17 -10.45
CA SER A 69 -12.71 -9.39 -11.89
C SER A 69 -11.29 -9.84 -12.21
N LEU A 70 -10.28 -9.11 -11.70
CA LEU A 70 -8.87 -9.45 -11.91
C LEU A 70 -8.52 -10.84 -11.36
N ARG A 71 -9.12 -11.24 -10.24
CA ARG A 71 -8.91 -12.57 -9.64
C ARG A 71 -9.50 -13.67 -10.52
N ASP A 72 -10.67 -13.45 -11.09
CA ASP A 72 -11.30 -14.39 -12.00
C ASP A 72 -10.52 -14.52 -13.32
N GLU A 73 -10.08 -13.40 -13.89
CA GLU A 73 -9.20 -13.39 -15.07
C GLU A 73 -7.89 -14.16 -14.79
N LEU A 74 -7.26 -13.91 -13.65
CA LEU A 74 -6.05 -14.63 -13.25
C LEU A 74 -6.29 -16.13 -13.10
N ARG A 75 -7.43 -16.53 -12.53
CA ARG A 75 -7.81 -17.94 -12.40
C ARG A 75 -7.96 -18.60 -13.78
N VAL A 76 -8.60 -17.93 -14.73
CA VAL A 76 -8.75 -18.42 -16.11
C VAL A 76 -7.38 -18.54 -16.79
N ALA A 77 -6.54 -17.49 -16.69
CA ALA A 77 -5.21 -17.49 -17.28
C ALA A 77 -4.34 -18.63 -16.76
N ARG A 78 -4.35 -18.89 -15.44
CA ARG A 78 -3.66 -20.04 -14.83
C ARG A 78 -4.14 -21.36 -15.40
N GLY A 79 -5.46 -21.55 -15.51
CA GLY A 79 -6.03 -22.76 -16.10
C GLY A 79 -5.67 -22.96 -17.57
N ILE A 80 -5.44 -21.88 -18.34
CA ILE A 80 -4.92 -21.99 -19.71
C ILE A 80 -3.45 -22.43 -19.69
N VAL A 81 -2.62 -21.81 -18.86
CA VAL A 81 -1.20 -22.17 -18.72
C VAL A 81 -1.03 -23.62 -18.31
N ASP A 82 -1.81 -24.11 -17.35
CA ASP A 82 -1.75 -25.50 -16.90
C ASP A 82 -2.10 -26.49 -18.01
N ARG A 83 -3.13 -26.18 -18.82
CA ARG A 83 -3.49 -26.98 -20.00
C ARG A 83 -2.38 -26.98 -21.04
N SER A 84 -1.85 -25.80 -21.39
CA SER A 84 -0.73 -25.70 -22.34
C SER A 84 0.50 -26.46 -21.85
N ARG A 85 0.78 -26.44 -20.54
CA ARG A 85 1.88 -27.22 -19.95
C ARG A 85 1.65 -28.73 -20.08
N ALA A 86 0.42 -29.19 -19.87
CA ALA A 86 0.06 -30.59 -20.08
C ALA A 86 0.24 -30.99 -21.56
N ASP A 87 -0.21 -30.17 -22.49
CA ASP A 87 -0.07 -30.40 -23.94
C ASP A 87 1.40 -30.46 -24.36
N ILE A 88 2.23 -29.52 -23.88
CA ILE A 88 3.68 -29.53 -24.13
C ILE A 88 4.32 -30.83 -23.63
N THR A 89 3.93 -31.27 -22.43
CA THR A 89 4.46 -32.52 -21.86
C THR A 89 4.05 -33.72 -22.72
N ALA A 90 2.79 -33.79 -23.16
CA ALA A 90 2.32 -34.85 -24.04
C ALA A 90 3.08 -34.85 -25.38
N LEU A 91 3.28 -33.68 -25.99
CA LEU A 91 4.05 -33.57 -27.24
C LEU A 91 5.51 -33.99 -27.06
N GLN A 92 6.15 -33.64 -25.95
CA GLN A 92 7.50 -34.10 -25.63
C GLN A 92 7.56 -35.63 -25.58
N THR A 93 6.61 -36.28 -24.90
CA THR A 93 6.57 -37.75 -24.86
C THR A 93 6.37 -38.39 -26.23
N LEU A 94 5.57 -37.77 -27.10
CA LEU A 94 5.34 -38.25 -28.46
C LEU A 94 6.61 -38.12 -29.32
N VAL A 95 7.28 -36.96 -29.25
CA VAL A 95 8.55 -36.72 -29.95
C VAL A 95 9.62 -37.71 -29.49
N ASP A 96 9.71 -37.98 -28.19
CA ASP A 96 10.65 -38.95 -27.64
C ASP A 96 10.36 -40.38 -28.15
N SER A 97 9.09 -40.78 -28.22
CA SER A 97 8.70 -42.08 -28.79
C SER A 97 9.10 -42.18 -30.24
N HIS A 98 8.72 -41.19 -31.05
CA HIS A 98 9.05 -41.15 -32.47
C HIS A 98 10.56 -41.13 -32.71
N HIS A 99 11.32 -40.40 -31.89
CA HIS A 99 12.77 -40.41 -31.96
C HIS A 99 13.37 -41.80 -31.71
N ARG A 100 12.87 -42.52 -30.70
CA ARG A 100 13.30 -43.90 -30.39
C ARG A 100 12.96 -44.86 -31.53
N GLU A 101 11.75 -44.78 -32.08
CA GLU A 101 11.30 -45.60 -33.22
C GLU A 101 12.16 -45.34 -34.46
N HIS A 102 12.37 -44.07 -34.80
CA HIS A 102 13.21 -43.67 -35.92
C HIS A 102 14.65 -44.18 -35.73
N LYS A 103 15.22 -44.02 -34.54
CA LYS A 103 16.56 -44.54 -34.21
C LYS A 103 16.62 -46.06 -34.40
N ALA A 104 15.64 -46.80 -33.90
CA ALA A 104 15.58 -48.25 -34.04
C ALA A 104 15.49 -48.69 -35.51
N LEU A 105 14.69 -47.98 -36.32
CA LEU A 105 14.59 -48.23 -37.76
C LEU A 105 15.92 -47.98 -38.48
N CYS A 106 16.59 -46.86 -38.19
CA CYS A 106 17.92 -46.57 -38.74
C CYS A 106 18.91 -47.68 -38.40
N GLU A 107 18.98 -48.11 -37.13
CA GLU A 107 19.87 -49.20 -36.71
C GLU A 107 19.56 -50.52 -37.43
N MET A 108 18.29 -50.87 -37.64
CA MET A 108 17.91 -52.05 -38.41
C MET A 108 18.35 -51.97 -39.88
N LEU A 109 18.17 -50.82 -40.52
CA LEU A 109 18.56 -50.61 -41.91
C LEU A 109 20.08 -50.62 -42.09
N GLU A 110 20.84 -50.07 -41.13
CA GLU A 110 22.29 -50.18 -41.10
C GLU A 110 22.75 -51.64 -40.97
N ARG A 111 22.13 -52.43 -40.07
CA ARG A 111 22.46 -53.86 -39.90
C ARG A 111 22.14 -54.68 -41.14
N LYS A 112 21.09 -54.33 -41.88
CA LYS A 112 20.74 -54.97 -43.16
C LYS A 112 21.61 -54.50 -44.33
N GLY A 113 22.54 -53.56 -44.12
CA GLY A 113 23.39 -52.99 -45.16
C GLY A 113 22.68 -52.03 -46.11
N VAL A 114 21.42 -51.68 -45.84
CA VAL A 114 20.62 -50.74 -46.65
C VAL A 114 21.11 -49.31 -46.46
N LEU A 115 21.51 -48.96 -45.24
CA LEU A 115 22.15 -47.68 -44.93
C LEU A 115 23.61 -47.90 -44.55
N HIS A 116 24.48 -47.00 -45.01
CA HIS A 116 25.89 -47.02 -44.61
C HIS A 116 26.04 -46.27 -43.28
N ARG A 117 26.58 -46.94 -42.27
CA ARG A 117 26.89 -46.33 -40.98
C ARG A 117 27.88 -45.19 -41.18
N LYS A 118 27.48 -43.95 -40.93
CA LYS A 118 28.42 -42.83 -40.89
C LYS A 118 29.41 -43.10 -39.77
N LYS A 119 30.67 -43.36 -40.11
CA LYS A 119 31.77 -43.46 -39.14
C LYS A 119 31.84 -42.11 -38.41
N GLN A 120 31.69 -42.12 -37.09
CA GLN A 120 32.06 -40.97 -36.27
C GLN A 120 33.57 -40.77 -36.49
N ARG A 121 33.96 -39.65 -37.09
CA ARG A 121 35.35 -39.20 -37.02
C ARG A 121 35.59 -38.79 -35.57
N THR A 122 36.20 -39.68 -34.81
CA THR A 122 36.99 -39.27 -33.65
C THR A 122 38.25 -38.66 -34.21
N ASP A 123 38.20 -37.37 -34.53
CA ASP A 123 39.40 -36.57 -34.66
C ASP A 123 39.92 -36.39 -33.23
N GLY A 124 40.66 -37.40 -32.79
CA GLY A 124 41.59 -37.24 -31.70
C GLY A 124 42.71 -36.37 -32.21
N THR A 125 42.86 -35.19 -31.63
CA THR A 125 44.10 -34.44 -31.73
C THR A 125 44.41 -33.85 -30.37
N ALA A 126 45.54 -34.33 -29.85
CA ALA A 126 46.31 -33.83 -28.73
C ALA A 126 46.74 -32.37 -28.89
#